data_AF-A0A0A7M4Z8-F1
#
_entry.id   AF-A0A0A7M4Z8-F1
#
_cell.length_a   1.000
_cell.length_b   1.000
_cell.length_c   1.000
_cell.angle_alpha   90.00
_cell.angle_beta   90.00
_cell.angle_gamma   90.00
#
_symmetry.space_group_name_H-M   'P 1'
#
loop_
_entity.id
_entity.type
_entity.pdbx_description
1 polymer ?
#
loop_
_entity_poly.entity_id
_entity_poly.type
_entity_poly.pdbx_seq_one_letter_code
_entity_poly.pdbx_strand_id
1 'polypeptide(L)'
;ACAPFRRLNLCNKNMEKMDANNYDSGNAKHKLLAEVCYAAKFEAQSLIRYHDQHHVTNPDSQICTVLARSFADIGDIIRGRDLYRGNNRENDKLKFSGIYIKNEEWWEAITCGAPKESKYFRGTCNYKGTWSQANHQCRCKKNDDTSDTDQVPTYFDYVPQYLRWFEEWAE
;
A
#
# COMPACT_ATOMS: atom_id res chain seq x y z
N ALA A 1 -14.36 -8.71 -11.57
CA ALA A 1 -13.89 -8.33 -10.23
C ALA A 1 -14.66 -7.09 -9.80
N CYS A 2 -15.08 -7.00 -8.53
CA CYS A 2 -15.77 -5.83 -8.01
C CYS A 2 -14.75 -4.95 -7.28
N ALA A 3 -14.52 -3.74 -7.75
CA ALA A 3 -13.61 -2.82 -7.08
C ALA A 3 -14.23 -2.36 -5.75
N PRO A 4 -13.53 -2.47 -4.61
CA PRO A 4 -14.04 -2.06 -3.31
C PRO A 4 -14.12 -0.53 -3.21
N PHE A 5 -15.00 0.00 -2.36
CA PHE A 5 -15.20 1.45 -2.20
C PHE A 5 -13.91 2.19 -1.86
N ARG A 6 -13.03 1.59 -1.07
CA ARG A 6 -11.68 2.11 -0.78
C ARG A 6 -10.88 2.35 -2.06
N ARG A 7 -10.80 1.34 -2.95
CA ARG A 7 -10.10 1.46 -4.24
C ARG A 7 -10.70 2.53 -5.14
N LEU A 8 -12.02 2.69 -5.15
CA LEU A 8 -12.70 3.71 -5.96
C LEU A 8 -12.30 5.14 -5.56
N ASN A 9 -11.94 5.35 -4.30
CA ASN A 9 -11.60 6.65 -3.73
C ASN A 9 -10.10 6.77 -3.41
N LEU A 10 -9.26 5.93 -4.01
CA LEU A 10 -7.81 5.91 -3.80
C LEU A 10 -7.19 7.29 -4.11
N CYS A 11 -6.28 7.76 -3.25
CA CYS A 11 -5.63 9.06 -3.41
C CYS A 11 -4.48 9.03 -4.43
N ASN A 12 -4.76 8.86 -5.73
CA ASN A 12 -3.75 8.72 -6.81
C ASN A 12 -3.77 9.85 -7.87
N LYS A 13 -4.50 10.94 -7.63
CA LYS A 13 -4.68 12.03 -8.63
C LYS A 13 -3.37 12.70 -9.07
N ASN A 14 -2.38 12.75 -8.19
CA ASN A 14 -1.05 13.28 -8.50
C ASN A 14 -0.34 12.39 -9.53
N MET A 15 -0.46 11.07 -9.40
CA MET A 15 0.10 10.10 -10.34
C MET A 15 -0.58 10.16 -11.72
N GLU A 16 -1.89 10.41 -11.77
CA GLU A 16 -2.63 10.53 -13.05
C GLU A 16 -2.14 11.70 -13.91
N LYS A 17 -1.78 12.81 -13.25
CA LYS A 17 -1.32 14.07 -13.86
C LYS A 17 0.17 14.07 -14.23
N MET A 18 0.91 13.02 -13.89
CA MET A 18 2.32 12.92 -14.27
C MET A 18 2.45 12.81 -15.80
N ASP A 19 3.28 13.67 -16.39
CA ASP A 19 3.64 13.61 -17.81
C ASP A 19 4.78 12.59 -18.01
N ALA A 20 4.50 11.56 -18.80
CA ALA A 20 5.45 10.50 -19.13
C ALA A 20 6.55 10.95 -20.11
N ASN A 21 6.36 12.08 -20.82
CA ASN A 21 7.28 12.52 -21.86
C ASN A 21 8.48 13.34 -21.34
N ASN A 22 8.49 13.71 -20.05
CA ASN A 22 9.51 14.56 -19.44
C ASN A 22 10.50 13.78 -18.55
N TYR A 23 10.65 12.49 -18.84
CA TYR A 23 11.52 11.57 -18.11
C TYR A 23 12.90 11.51 -18.76
N ASP A 24 13.73 12.50 -18.43
CA ASP A 24 15.17 12.35 -18.58
C ASP A 24 15.62 11.19 -17.66
N SER A 25 16.27 10.17 -18.23
CA SER A 25 16.35 8.82 -17.67
C SER A 25 17.01 8.73 -16.29
N GLY A 26 17.74 9.76 -15.86
CA GLY A 26 18.40 9.80 -14.55
C GLY A 26 17.49 10.14 -13.37
N ASN A 27 16.56 11.09 -13.52
CA ASN A 27 15.70 11.59 -12.42
C ASN A 27 14.30 10.98 -12.40
N ALA A 28 13.98 10.25 -13.46
CA ALA A 28 12.80 9.45 -13.64
C ALA A 28 12.35 8.73 -12.36
N LYS A 29 13.15 7.78 -11.91
CA LYS A 29 12.83 6.93 -10.76
C LYS A 29 12.52 7.74 -9.50
N HIS A 30 13.28 8.80 -9.22
CA HIS A 30 13.12 9.63 -8.04
C HIS A 30 11.83 10.44 -8.07
N LYS A 31 11.46 10.99 -9.24
CA LYS A 31 10.18 11.68 -9.42
C LYS A 31 9.01 10.72 -9.20
N LEU A 32 9.06 9.53 -9.79
CA LEU A 32 8.00 8.53 -9.59
C LEU A 32 7.88 8.14 -8.13
N LEU A 33 9.01 7.85 -7.49
CA LEU A 33 9.03 7.48 -6.08
C LEU A 33 8.42 8.58 -5.21
N ALA A 34 8.76 9.85 -5.44
CA ALA A 34 8.21 10.97 -4.68
C ALA A 34 6.68 11.05 -4.84
N GLU A 35 6.16 10.90 -6.06
CA GLU A 35 4.72 10.94 -6.34
C GLU A 35 3.99 9.73 -5.73
N VAL A 36 4.60 8.56 -5.77
CA VAL A 36 4.03 7.34 -5.15
C VAL A 36 4.02 7.47 -3.63
N CYS A 37 5.11 7.94 -3.01
CA CYS A 37 5.15 8.20 -1.57
C CYS A 37 4.15 9.27 -1.16
N TYR A 38 3.94 10.30 -1.98
CA TYR A 38 2.93 11.32 -1.74
C TYR A 38 1.51 10.73 -1.76
N ALA A 39 1.17 9.95 -2.79
CA ALA A 39 -0.10 9.24 -2.89
C ALA A 39 -0.32 8.31 -1.69
N ALA A 40 0.67 7.51 -1.35
CA ALA A 40 0.66 6.59 -0.22
C ALA A 40 0.40 7.32 1.12
N LYS A 41 1.11 8.42 1.38
CA LYS A 41 0.94 9.21 2.61
C LYS A 41 -0.48 9.79 2.74
N PHE A 42 -1.01 10.37 1.67
CA PHE A 42 -2.35 10.96 1.68
C PHE A 42 -3.45 9.93 1.79
N GLU A 43 -3.29 8.80 1.09
CA GLU A 43 -4.17 7.64 1.22
C GLU A 43 -4.24 7.16 2.67
N ALA A 44 -3.07 6.96 3.30
CA ALA A 44 -3.01 6.57 4.70
C ALA A 44 -3.69 7.56 5.64
N GLN A 45 -3.45 8.85 5.47
CA GLN A 45 -4.10 9.89 6.29
C GLN A 45 -5.62 9.86 6.20
N SER A 46 -6.16 9.65 4.98
CA SER A 46 -7.58 9.49 4.75
C SER A 46 -8.13 8.26 5.47
N LEU A 47 -7.47 7.12 5.31
CA LEU A 47 -7.88 5.84 5.89
C LEU A 47 -7.80 5.82 7.40
N ILE A 48 -6.71 6.33 7.99
CA ILE A 48 -6.54 6.38 9.45
C ILE A 48 -7.64 7.24 10.08
N ARG A 49 -7.90 8.43 9.51
CA ARG A 49 -8.95 9.32 10.01
C ARG A 49 -10.34 8.69 9.94
N TYR A 50 -10.65 8.01 8.83
CA TYR A 50 -11.93 7.33 8.66
C TYR A 50 -12.04 6.11 9.58
N HIS A 51 -10.97 5.34 9.68
CA HIS A 51 -10.88 4.17 10.55
C HIS A 51 -11.07 4.54 12.01
N ASP A 52 -10.45 5.62 12.51
CA ASP A 52 -10.61 6.06 13.91
C ASP A 52 -12.09 6.38 14.24
N GLN A 53 -12.86 6.89 13.28
CA GLN A 53 -14.30 7.14 13.45
C GLN A 53 -15.11 5.83 13.51
N HIS A 54 -14.74 4.85 12.69
CA HIS A 54 -15.41 3.54 12.63
C HIS A 54 -14.95 2.54 13.69
N HIS A 55 -13.73 2.68 14.21
CA HIS A 55 -13.17 1.80 15.25
C HIS A 55 -13.91 1.95 16.59
N VAL A 56 -14.51 3.12 16.84
CA VAL A 56 -15.38 3.34 18.01
C VAL A 56 -16.58 2.38 18.00
N THR A 57 -17.04 1.97 16.82
CA THR A 57 -18.18 1.05 16.66
C THR A 57 -17.76 -0.36 16.24
N ASN A 58 -16.56 -0.56 15.67
CA ASN A 58 -16.00 -1.85 15.25
C ASN A 58 -14.54 -2.01 15.74
N PRO A 59 -14.34 -2.47 16.98
CA PRO A 59 -13.00 -2.59 17.59
C PRO A 59 -12.11 -3.65 16.94
N ASP A 60 -12.68 -4.54 16.13
CA ASP A 60 -11.93 -5.58 15.41
C ASP A 60 -11.29 -5.06 14.11
N SER A 61 -11.68 -3.87 13.64
CA SER A 61 -11.09 -3.26 12.45
C SER A 61 -9.60 -2.97 12.68
N GLN A 62 -8.76 -3.61 11.87
CA GLN A 62 -7.31 -3.47 11.94
C GLN A 62 -6.80 -2.55 10.83
N ILE A 63 -6.43 -1.32 11.20
CA ILE A 63 -5.91 -0.29 10.27
C ILE A 63 -4.75 -0.81 9.41
N CYS A 64 -3.91 -1.71 9.93
CA CYS A 64 -2.81 -2.30 9.17
C CYS A 64 -3.26 -3.10 7.95
N THR A 65 -4.36 -3.84 8.06
CA THR A 65 -4.93 -4.59 6.92
C THR A 65 -5.42 -3.61 5.85
N VAL A 66 -6.11 -2.54 6.26
CA VAL A 66 -6.63 -1.51 5.35
C VAL A 66 -5.48 -0.80 4.60
N LEU A 67 -4.43 -0.41 5.33
CA LEU A 67 -3.22 0.18 4.73
C LEU A 67 -2.51 -0.79 3.78
N ALA A 68 -2.41 -2.08 4.14
CA ALA A 68 -1.80 -3.10 3.29
C ALA A 68 -2.58 -3.33 1.98
N ARG A 69 -3.92 -3.25 2.01
CA ARG A 69 -4.75 -3.32 0.80
C ARG A 69 -4.52 -2.13 -0.11
N SER A 70 -4.51 -0.90 0.43
CA SER A 70 -4.19 0.30 -0.36
C SER A 70 -2.75 0.29 -0.88
N PHE A 71 -1.81 -0.25 -0.10
CA PHE A 71 -0.46 -0.49 -0.58
C PHE A 71 -0.46 -1.38 -1.83
N ALA A 72 -1.07 -2.57 -1.75
CA ALA A 72 -1.09 -3.50 -2.87
C ALA A 72 -1.77 -2.93 -4.12
N ASP A 73 -2.83 -2.13 -3.97
CA ASP A 73 -3.51 -1.46 -5.08
C ASP A 73 -2.66 -0.37 -5.76
N ILE A 74 -1.98 0.48 -4.98
CA ILE A 74 -1.02 1.46 -5.52
C ILE A 74 0.10 0.72 -6.28
N GLY A 75 0.60 -0.38 -5.71
CA GLY A 75 1.60 -1.24 -6.37
C GLY A 75 1.10 -1.83 -7.69
N ASP A 76 -0.18 -2.20 -7.77
CA ASP A 76 -0.77 -2.74 -9.00
C ASP A 76 -1.00 -1.68 -10.07
N ILE A 77 -1.25 -0.42 -9.69
CA ILE A 77 -1.30 0.73 -10.61
C ILE A 77 0.08 0.95 -11.24
N ILE A 78 1.14 1.02 -10.41
CA ILE A 78 2.51 1.29 -10.86
C ILE A 78 3.03 0.15 -11.75
N ARG A 79 2.73 -1.10 -11.38
CA ARG A 79 3.10 -2.29 -12.18
C ARG A 79 2.21 -2.48 -13.40
N GLY A 80 1.22 -1.61 -13.61
CA GLY A 80 0.31 -1.69 -14.74
C GLY A 80 -0.50 -2.99 -14.78
N ARG A 81 -0.86 -3.55 -13.62
CA ARG A 81 -1.70 -4.77 -13.50
C ARG A 81 -3.00 -4.57 -12.72
N ASP A 82 -3.27 -3.35 -12.24
CA ASP A 82 -4.56 -2.98 -11.63
C ASP A 82 -5.74 -3.31 -12.56
N LEU A 83 -6.84 -3.80 -12.00
CA LEU A 83 -8.05 -4.26 -12.67
C LEU A 83 -9.08 -3.13 -12.78
N TYR A 84 -8.98 -2.08 -11.95
CA TYR A 84 -9.87 -0.92 -11.97
C TYR A 84 -9.34 0.11 -12.95
N ARG A 85 -9.45 -0.26 -14.23
CA ARG A 85 -9.14 0.63 -15.34
C ARG A 85 -10.44 1.09 -15.94
N GLY A 86 -10.68 2.40 -15.91
CA GLY A 86 -11.70 3.02 -16.75
C GLY A 86 -11.40 2.84 -18.24
N ASN A 87 -11.90 3.73 -19.09
CA ASN A 87 -11.78 3.58 -20.55
C ASN A 87 -10.34 3.72 -21.11
N ASN A 88 -9.34 4.09 -20.30
CA ASN A 88 -7.97 4.42 -20.74
C ASN A 88 -6.93 3.31 -20.45
N ARG A 89 -7.27 2.04 -20.72
CA ARG A 89 -6.50 0.84 -20.32
C ARG A 89 -5.02 0.81 -20.73
N GLU A 90 -4.68 1.48 -21.82
CA GLU A 90 -3.36 1.41 -22.47
C GLU A 90 -2.40 2.47 -21.95
N ASN A 91 -2.89 3.68 -21.65
CA ASN A 91 -2.07 4.81 -21.20
C ASN A 91 -1.39 4.55 -19.84
N ASP A 92 -2.11 3.99 -18.87
CA ASP A 92 -1.55 3.80 -17.52
C ASP A 92 -0.45 2.72 -17.49
N LYS A 93 -0.59 1.68 -18.33
CA LYS A 93 0.44 0.65 -18.51
C LYS A 93 1.71 1.24 -19.13
N LEU A 94 1.56 2.11 -20.12
CA LEU A 94 2.68 2.72 -20.82
C LEU A 94 3.39 3.79 -19.99
N LYS A 95 2.66 4.53 -19.13
CA LYS A 95 3.21 5.62 -18.30
C LYS A 95 4.36 5.21 -17.37
N PHE A 96 4.27 4.02 -16.76
CA PHE A 96 5.25 3.57 -15.75
C PHE A 96 6.07 2.35 -16.19
N SER A 97 5.85 1.87 -17.42
CA SER A 97 6.56 0.71 -17.95
C SER A 97 8.08 0.95 -17.95
N GLY A 98 8.83 0.02 -17.36
CA GLY A 98 10.29 0.08 -17.32
C GLY A 98 10.90 0.83 -16.13
N ILE A 99 10.09 1.43 -15.25
CA ILE A 99 10.59 2.07 -14.02
C ILE A 99 10.40 1.13 -12.83
N TYR A 100 11.49 0.82 -12.14
CA TYR A 100 11.48 0.03 -10.91
C TYR A 100 11.71 0.92 -9.70
N ILE A 101 10.76 0.91 -8.76
CA ILE A 101 10.87 1.55 -7.44
C ILE A 101 10.83 0.47 -6.35
N LYS A 102 11.51 0.71 -5.21
CA LYS A 102 11.55 -0.27 -4.11
C LYS A 102 10.26 -0.19 -3.30
N ASN A 103 9.71 -1.34 -2.94
CA ASN A 103 8.49 -1.45 -2.14
C ASN A 103 8.60 -0.83 -0.74
N GLU A 104 9.78 -0.95 -0.12
CA GLU A 104 10.04 -0.50 1.26
C GLU A 104 9.84 1.01 1.41
N GLU A 105 10.26 1.80 0.42
CA GLU A 105 10.26 3.28 0.50
C GLU A 105 8.84 3.86 0.61
N TRP A 106 7.88 3.36 -0.16
CA TRP A 106 6.50 3.85 -0.10
C TRP A 106 5.62 3.06 0.87
N TRP A 107 6.06 1.88 1.30
CA TRP A 107 5.48 1.21 2.48
C TRP A 107 5.73 2.02 3.75
N GLU A 108 6.92 2.57 3.92
CA GLU A 108 7.19 3.50 5.00
C GLU A 108 6.24 4.70 4.93
N ALA A 109 6.06 5.28 3.74
CA ALA A 109 5.16 6.43 3.54
C ALA A 109 3.70 6.13 3.91
N ILE A 110 3.15 4.96 3.56
CA ILE A 110 1.76 4.59 3.87
C ILE A 110 1.57 4.23 5.35
N THR A 111 2.63 3.78 6.05
CA THR A 111 2.52 3.34 7.44
C THR A 111 3.00 4.38 8.47
N CYS A 112 3.70 5.43 8.05
CA CYS A 112 4.32 6.40 8.95
C CYS A 112 3.33 7.11 9.91
N GLY A 113 2.05 7.21 9.52
CA GLY A 113 1.00 7.81 10.34
C GLY A 113 0.20 6.84 11.21
N ALA A 114 0.38 5.52 11.05
CA ALA A 114 -0.41 4.55 11.78
C ALA A 114 -0.09 4.59 13.30
N PRO A 115 -1.06 4.34 14.19
CA PRO A 115 -0.80 4.21 15.62
C PRO A 115 0.26 3.14 15.89
N LYS A 116 1.15 3.40 16.87
CA LYS A 116 2.30 2.51 17.15
C LYS A 116 1.86 1.08 17.41
N GLU A 117 0.83 0.90 18.23
CA GLU A 117 0.31 -0.41 18.65
C GLU A 117 -0.62 -1.10 17.64
N SER A 118 -0.75 -0.56 16.42
CA SER A 118 -1.61 -1.15 15.37
C SER A 118 -1.06 -2.50 14.92
N LYS A 119 -1.96 -3.49 14.77
CA LYS A 119 -1.63 -4.88 14.42
C LYS A 119 -2.39 -5.31 13.17
N TYR A 120 -1.98 -6.42 12.56
CA TYR A 120 -2.78 -7.10 11.53
C TYR A 120 -3.82 -8.00 12.20
N PHE A 121 -4.86 -8.34 11.44
CA PHE A 121 -5.91 -9.27 11.91
C PHE A 121 -5.35 -10.64 12.32
N ARG A 122 -4.30 -11.11 11.64
CA ARG A 122 -3.64 -12.39 11.94
C ARG A 122 -2.16 -12.20 12.21
N GLY A 123 -1.70 -12.89 13.24
CA GLY A 123 -0.28 -13.09 13.46
C GLY A 123 0.30 -14.03 12.41
N THR A 124 1.55 -13.82 12.05
CA THR A 124 2.29 -14.66 11.11
C THR A 124 3.21 -15.62 11.85
N CYS A 125 3.52 -16.77 11.25
CA CYS A 125 4.53 -17.65 11.79
C CYS A 125 5.92 -17.03 11.58
N ASN A 126 6.78 -17.08 12.59
CA ASN A 126 8.18 -16.69 12.46
C ASN A 126 9.10 -17.92 12.37
N TYR A 127 10.37 -17.69 12.02
CA TYR A 127 11.39 -18.74 11.89
C TYR A 127 11.70 -19.50 13.19
N LYS A 128 11.24 -19.01 14.34
CA LYS A 128 11.39 -19.67 15.65
C LYS A 128 10.18 -20.55 16.01
N GLY A 129 9.23 -20.74 15.09
CA GLY A 129 8.03 -21.54 15.32
C GLY A 129 7.02 -20.89 16.27
N THR A 130 7.14 -19.58 16.52
CA THR A 130 6.18 -18.82 17.32
C THR A 130 5.41 -17.83 16.46
N TRP A 131 4.38 -17.20 17.04
CA TRP A 131 3.60 -16.16 16.37
C TRP A 131 4.30 -14.81 16.46
N SER A 132 4.38 -14.09 15.34
CA SER A 132 4.81 -12.69 15.25
C SER A 132 3.65 -11.78 14.87
N GLN A 133 3.65 -10.59 15.47
CA GLN A 133 2.69 -9.52 15.21
C GLN A 133 3.47 -8.27 14.80
N ALA A 134 3.00 -7.57 13.76
CA ALA A 134 3.48 -6.22 13.50
C ALA A 134 2.91 -5.30 14.57
N ASN A 135 3.76 -4.51 15.23
CA ASN A 135 3.41 -3.67 16.38
C ASN A 135 4.20 -2.35 16.42
N HIS A 136 4.79 -1.97 15.29
CA HIS A 136 5.51 -0.71 15.12
C HIS A 136 4.93 0.05 13.93
N GLN A 137 3.68 0.49 14.07
CA GLN A 137 2.95 1.17 12.98
C GLN A 137 2.79 0.23 11.77
N CYS A 138 2.25 -0.97 12.00
CA CYS A 138 2.08 -1.98 10.95
C CYS A 138 3.38 -2.53 10.33
N ARG A 139 4.54 -2.26 10.95
CA ARG A 139 5.86 -2.75 10.56
C ARG A 139 6.44 -3.73 11.59
N CYS A 140 7.48 -4.46 11.19
CA CYS A 140 8.24 -5.37 12.03
C CYS A 140 9.70 -4.91 12.11
N LYS A 141 10.28 -4.85 13.31
CA LYS A 141 11.73 -4.67 13.48
C LYS A 141 12.46 -5.98 13.12
N LYS A 142 13.58 -5.89 12.39
CA LYS A 142 14.51 -7.00 12.21
C LYS A 142 15.24 -7.25 13.53
N ASN A 143 15.64 -8.51 13.71
CA ASN A 143 16.31 -8.99 14.91
C ASN A 143 17.84 -8.80 14.85
N ASP A 144 18.35 -7.83 14.08
CA ASP A 144 19.78 -7.68 13.76
C ASP A 144 20.47 -6.49 14.45
N ASP A 145 19.88 -5.93 15.52
CA ASP A 145 20.41 -4.79 16.31
C ASP A 145 20.78 -3.52 15.48
N THR A 146 20.48 -3.52 14.18
CA THR A 146 20.58 -2.34 13.32
C THR A 146 19.24 -1.63 13.25
N SER A 147 19.26 -0.31 13.49
CA SER A 147 18.09 0.55 13.54
C SER A 147 17.26 0.49 12.26
N ASP A 148 15.95 0.40 12.46
CA ASP A 148 14.85 0.60 11.53
C ASP A 148 14.89 -0.22 10.26
N THR A 149 14.17 -1.34 10.32
CA THR A 149 13.89 -2.13 9.13
C THR A 149 12.42 -2.02 8.80
N ASP A 150 12.13 -1.23 7.77
CA ASP A 150 10.81 -1.03 7.19
C ASP A 150 10.38 -2.21 6.33
N GLN A 151 10.51 -3.42 6.90
CA GLN A 151 10.12 -4.62 6.21
C GLN A 151 8.62 -4.56 5.95
N VAL A 152 8.24 -4.64 4.67
CA VAL A 152 6.85 -4.83 4.26
C VAL A 152 6.43 -6.20 4.79
N PRO A 153 5.66 -6.28 5.88
CA PRO A 153 5.36 -7.56 6.51
C PRO A 153 4.24 -8.31 5.77
N THR A 154 3.75 -7.74 4.67
CA THR A 154 2.56 -8.16 3.96
C THR A 154 2.95 -8.78 2.62
N TYR A 155 2.44 -9.98 2.37
CA TYR A 155 2.48 -10.60 1.04
C TYR A 155 1.31 -10.18 0.15
N PHE A 156 0.49 -9.19 0.57
CA PHE A 156 -0.69 -8.78 -0.21
C PHE A 156 -0.30 -8.29 -1.60
N ASP A 157 0.85 -7.67 -1.79
CA ASP A 157 1.33 -7.26 -3.11
C ASP A 157 1.72 -8.45 -4.02
N TYR A 158 1.83 -9.67 -3.50
CA TYR A 158 2.02 -10.89 -4.30
C TYR A 158 0.70 -11.63 -4.59
N VAL A 159 -0.38 -11.32 -3.87
CA VAL A 159 -1.69 -11.92 -4.09
C VAL A 159 -2.38 -11.26 -5.29
N PRO A 160 -2.95 -12.01 -6.24
CA PRO A 160 -3.73 -11.44 -7.35
C PRO A 160 -4.83 -10.49 -6.87
N GLN A 161 -4.97 -9.32 -7.51
CA GLN A 161 -5.91 -8.28 -7.06
C GLN A 161 -7.36 -8.74 -6.93
N TYR A 162 -7.82 -9.62 -7.83
CA TYR A 162 -9.14 -10.20 -7.74
C TYR A 162 -9.40 -10.89 -6.39
N LEU A 163 -8.44 -11.67 -5.90
CA LEU A 163 -8.57 -12.38 -4.63
C LEU A 163 -8.55 -11.43 -3.43
N ARG A 164 -7.74 -10.36 -3.49
CA ARG A 164 -7.70 -9.34 -2.44
C ARG A 164 -9.01 -8.59 -2.32
N TRP A 165 -9.58 -8.16 -3.46
CA TRP A 165 -10.87 -7.48 -3.44
C TRP A 165 -11.99 -8.42 -3.03
N PHE A 166 -11.96 -9.69 -3.46
CA PHE A 166 -12.95 -10.68 -3.04
C PHE A 166 -12.98 -10.84 -1.51
N GLU A 167 -11.81 -10.89 -0.86
CA GLU A 167 -11.72 -10.96 0.59
C GLU A 167 -12.17 -9.66 1.27
N GLU A 168 -11.84 -8.49 0.73
CA GLU A 168 -12.34 -7.19 1.24
C GLU A 168 -13.86 -7.05 1.16
N TRP A 169 -14.53 -7.69 0.21
CA TRP A 169 -16.01 -7.71 0.12
C TRP A 169 -16.66 -8.69 1.10
N ALA A 170 -15.90 -9.64 1.65
CA ALA A 170 -16.41 -10.66 2.55
C ALA A 170 -16.30 -10.26 4.03
N GLU A 171 -15.51 -9.22 4.34
CA GLU A 171 -15.41 -8.59 5.66
C GLU A 171 -16.54 -7.58 5.90
#